data_AF-A0AAW5V4V6-F1
#
_entry.id   AF-A0AAW5V4V6-F1
#
_cell.length_a   1.000
_cell.length_b   1.000
_cell.length_c   1.000
_cell.angle_alpha   90.00
_cell.angle_beta   90.00
_cell.angle_gamma   90.00
#
_symmetry.space_group_name_H-M   'P 1'
#
loop_
_entity.id
_entity.type
_entity.pdbx_description
1 polymer ?
#
loop_
_entity_poly.entity_id
_entity_poly.type
_entity_poly.pdbx_seq_one_letter_code
_entity_poly.pdbx_strand_id
1 'polypeptide(L)'
;MGHNQTSSYDPNSIYFPSEEELAASLSMEEGLDAQKLLTPESLQKTTSDFTKLNQYVFLSPTEIDEEALAWKNGNPQLPRTLSESEQAARYQEKIRTMNDFYAKALEDVPKLSSMQLSHLRGNSFLGVVAHSYLMDYFVNLPESEKQIIETNLQWLVALRKAAIDEAIRRGK
;
A
#
# COMPACT_ATOMS: atom_id res chain seq x y z
N MET A 1 -20.91 -24.68 -12.41
CA MET A 1 -21.21 -25.30 -11.11
C MET A 1 -20.44 -24.53 -10.05
N GLY A 2 -21.19 -24.00 -9.07
CA GLY A 2 -20.79 -23.54 -7.73
C GLY A 2 -19.43 -22.88 -7.47
N HIS A 3 -19.44 -21.55 -7.33
CA HIS A 3 -18.68 -20.87 -6.26
C HIS A 3 -19.52 -19.70 -5.71
N ASN A 4 -20.63 -20.03 -5.05
CA ASN A 4 -21.20 -19.14 -4.03
C ASN A 4 -20.38 -19.36 -2.76
N GLN A 5 -19.27 -18.65 -2.60
CA GLN A 5 -18.75 -18.39 -1.27
C GLN A 5 -19.53 -17.21 -0.71
N THR A 6 -20.75 -17.47 -0.24
CA THR A 6 -21.34 -16.62 0.79
C THR A 6 -20.52 -16.85 2.04
N SER A 7 -19.42 -16.10 2.20
CA SER A 7 -18.74 -15.97 3.48
C SER A 7 -19.76 -15.47 4.47
N SER A 8 -20.34 -16.36 5.28
CA SER A 8 -21.27 -15.93 6.33
C SER A 8 -20.47 -15.06 7.28
N TYR A 9 -20.90 -13.82 7.45
CA TYR A 9 -20.35 -12.92 8.46
C TYR A 9 -20.39 -13.63 9.82
N ASP A 10 -19.21 -13.94 10.38
CA ASP A 10 -19.06 -14.53 11.70
C ASP A 10 -18.40 -13.49 12.62
N PRO A 11 -19.18 -12.78 13.46
CA PRO A 11 -18.64 -11.79 14.39
C PRO A 11 -17.79 -12.42 15.51
N ASN A 12 -17.84 -13.75 15.67
CA ASN A 12 -17.02 -14.47 16.66
C ASN A 12 -15.74 -15.04 16.07
N SER A 13 -15.47 -14.78 14.78
CA SER A 13 -14.22 -15.18 14.15
C SER A 13 -13.04 -14.55 14.87
N ILE A 14 -11.99 -15.34 15.11
CA ILE A 14 -10.73 -14.84 15.68
C ILE A 14 -10.08 -13.74 14.83
N TYR A 15 -10.45 -13.66 13.54
CA TYR A 15 -9.98 -12.64 12.61
C TYR A 15 -10.88 -11.41 12.54
N PHE A 16 -11.96 -11.37 13.32
CA PHE A 16 -12.80 -10.18 13.42
C PHE A 16 -11.97 -8.99 13.95
N PRO A 17 -12.19 -7.76 13.43
CA PRO A 17 -11.50 -6.57 13.94
C PRO A 17 -11.73 -6.39 15.45
N SER A 18 -10.67 -6.12 16.21
CA SER A 18 -10.79 -5.74 17.61
C SER A 18 -11.38 -4.32 17.74
N GLU A 19 -11.85 -3.96 18.93
CA GLU A 19 -12.31 -2.59 19.21
C GLU A 19 -11.22 -1.55 18.94
N GLU A 20 -9.95 -1.88 19.25
CA GLU A 20 -8.80 -1.03 18.95
C GLU A 20 -8.61 -0.83 17.43
N GLU A 21 -8.74 -1.89 16.64
CA GLU A 21 -8.68 -1.83 15.17
C GLU A 21 -9.80 -0.95 14.61
N LEU A 22 -11.02 -1.12 15.12
CA LEU A 22 -12.18 -0.34 14.70
C LEU A 22 -12.02 1.14 15.07
N ALA A 23 -11.64 1.44 16.31
CA ALA A 23 -11.40 2.81 16.77
C ALA A 23 -10.30 3.51 15.96
N ALA A 24 -9.21 2.80 15.65
CA ALA A 24 -8.15 3.32 14.80
C ALA A 24 -8.64 3.60 13.37
N SER A 25 -9.47 2.73 12.80
CA SER A 25 -10.02 2.94 11.45
C SER A 25 -10.96 4.13 11.38
N LEU A 26 -11.79 4.33 12.40
CA LEU A 26 -12.67 5.50 12.50
C LEU A 26 -11.85 6.79 12.63
N SER A 27 -10.82 6.80 13.49
CA SER A 27 -9.95 7.97 13.63
C SER A 27 -9.19 8.28 12.34
N MET A 28 -8.76 7.27 11.59
CA MET A 28 -8.18 7.45 10.26
C MET A 28 -9.20 8.04 9.29
N GLU A 29 -10.42 7.51 9.23
CA GLU A 29 -11.49 8.00 8.36
C GLU A 29 -11.80 9.48 8.64
N GLU A 30 -12.02 9.84 9.90
CA GLU A 30 -12.25 11.23 10.33
C GLU A 30 -11.10 12.15 9.92
N GLY A 31 -9.86 11.70 10.08
CA GLY A 31 -8.67 12.47 9.71
C GLY A 31 -8.54 12.68 8.19
N LEU A 32 -8.92 11.68 7.38
CA LEU A 32 -8.93 11.77 5.93
C LEU A 32 -10.09 12.65 5.43
N ASP A 33 -11.26 12.53 6.04
CA ASP A 33 -12.44 13.34 5.70
C ASP A 33 -12.26 14.82 6.05
N ALA A 34 -11.68 15.11 7.22
CA ALA A 34 -11.35 16.49 7.62
C ALA A 34 -10.41 17.20 6.61
N GLN A 35 -9.57 16.42 5.93
CA GLN A 35 -8.66 16.89 4.87
C GLN A 35 -9.29 16.80 3.47
N LYS A 36 -10.55 16.38 3.34
CA LYS A 36 -11.28 16.16 2.09
C LYS A 36 -10.58 15.15 1.16
N LEU A 37 -9.91 14.16 1.73
CA LEU A 37 -9.19 13.12 0.99
C LEU A 37 -10.08 11.93 0.59
N LEU A 38 -11.28 11.82 1.17
CA LEU A 38 -12.26 10.77 0.85
C LEU A 38 -13.31 11.20 -0.18
N THR A 39 -13.15 12.37 -0.81
CA THR A 39 -14.03 12.75 -1.93
C THR A 39 -13.67 11.95 -3.19
N PRO A 40 -14.64 11.69 -4.10
CA PRO A 40 -14.34 10.96 -5.33
C PRO A 40 -13.22 11.57 -6.17
N GLU A 41 -13.17 12.91 -6.21
CA GLU A 41 -12.14 13.67 -6.92
C GLU A 41 -10.75 13.46 -6.29
N SER A 42 -10.65 13.50 -4.97
CA SER A 42 -9.39 13.28 -4.24
C SER A 42 -8.90 11.84 -4.37
N LEU A 43 -9.79 10.86 -4.30
CA LEU A 43 -9.46 9.44 -4.47
C LEU A 43 -8.99 9.15 -5.91
N GLN A 44 -9.72 9.67 -6.92
CA GLN A 44 -9.31 9.57 -8.32
C GLN A 44 -7.98 10.29 -8.61
N LYS A 45 -7.75 11.44 -7.97
CA LYS A 45 -6.48 12.15 -8.06
C LYS A 45 -5.35 11.35 -7.43
N THR A 46 -5.59 10.71 -6.28
CA THR A 46 -4.59 9.87 -5.59
C THR A 46 -4.12 8.72 -6.49
N THR A 47 -5.05 8.01 -7.14
CA THR A 47 -4.68 6.93 -8.07
C THR A 47 -3.98 7.45 -9.32
N SER A 48 -4.42 8.59 -9.89
CA SER A 48 -3.75 9.22 -11.02
C SER A 48 -2.33 9.68 -10.69
N ASP A 49 -2.13 10.27 -9.53
CA ASP A 49 -0.83 10.74 -9.07
C ASP A 49 0.13 9.57 -8.81
N PHE A 50 -0.37 8.45 -8.28
CA PHE A 50 0.40 7.22 -8.16
C PHE A 50 0.98 6.78 -9.52
N THR A 51 0.15 6.72 -10.56
CA THR A 51 0.60 6.37 -11.92
C THR A 51 1.62 7.36 -12.46
N LYS A 52 1.36 8.68 -12.33
CA LYS A 52 2.27 9.72 -12.81
C LYS A 52 3.65 9.63 -12.14
N LEU A 53 3.68 9.44 -10.83
CA LEU A 53 4.94 9.34 -10.08
C LEU A 53 5.79 8.15 -10.52
N ASN A 54 5.16 7.04 -10.92
CA ASN A 54 5.91 5.87 -11.40
C ASN A 54 6.57 6.08 -12.77
N GLN A 55 6.14 7.08 -13.55
CA GLN A 55 6.67 7.39 -14.89
C GLN A 55 7.95 8.24 -14.87
N TYR A 56 8.21 9.00 -13.80
CA TYR A 56 9.34 9.94 -13.78
C TYR A 56 10.67 9.30 -13.38
N VAL A 57 11.76 9.72 -14.02
CA VAL A 57 13.10 9.26 -13.69
C VAL A 57 13.60 9.97 -12.43
N PHE A 58 14.31 9.24 -11.55
CA PHE A 58 15.10 9.88 -10.50
C PHE A 58 16.41 10.35 -11.11
N LEU A 59 16.65 11.66 -11.10
CA LEU A 59 17.89 12.23 -11.58
C LEU A 59 19.02 11.95 -10.58
N SER A 60 20.19 11.60 -11.08
CA SER A 60 21.42 11.58 -10.30
C SER A 60 21.82 12.99 -9.88
N PRO A 61 22.67 13.15 -8.83
CA PRO A 61 23.14 14.48 -8.43
C PRO A 61 23.74 15.30 -9.58
N THR A 62 24.49 14.65 -10.48
CA THR A 62 25.08 15.31 -11.66
C THR A 62 24.00 15.77 -12.65
N GLU A 63 22.98 14.95 -12.90
CA GLU A 63 21.85 15.35 -13.77
C GLU A 63 21.03 16.49 -13.16
N ILE A 64 20.92 16.56 -11.83
CA ILE A 64 20.30 17.69 -11.12
C ILE A 64 21.12 18.97 -11.30
N ASP A 65 22.45 18.89 -11.19
CA ASP A 65 23.34 20.04 -11.40
C ASP A 65 23.26 20.55 -12.85
N GLU A 66 23.21 19.64 -13.82
CA GLU A 66 23.03 19.96 -15.24
C GLU A 66 21.67 20.61 -15.51
N GLU A 67 20.60 20.09 -14.91
CA GLU A 67 19.27 20.69 -14.96
C GLU A 67 19.30 22.10 -14.38
N ALA A 68 19.86 22.29 -13.18
CA ALA A 68 19.95 23.60 -12.53
C ALA A 68 20.73 24.63 -13.38
N LEU A 69 21.81 24.20 -14.04
CA LEU A 69 22.55 25.04 -14.99
C LEU A 69 21.73 25.36 -16.24
N ALA A 70 20.97 24.41 -16.78
CA ALA A 70 20.10 24.62 -17.92
C ALA A 70 18.99 25.64 -17.61
N TRP A 71 18.39 25.55 -16.41
CA TRP A 71 17.45 26.54 -15.89
C TRP A 71 18.08 27.93 -15.76
N LYS A 72 19.28 28.02 -15.16
CA LYS A 72 20.02 29.29 -15.03
C LYS A 72 20.32 29.95 -16.38
N ASN A 73 20.56 29.15 -17.41
CA ASN A 73 20.87 29.61 -18.76
C ASN A 73 19.60 29.87 -19.61
N GLY A 74 18.41 29.77 -19.03
CA GLY A 74 17.13 30.05 -19.71
C GLY A 74 16.67 28.95 -20.66
N ASN A 75 17.20 27.73 -20.54
CA ASN A 75 16.82 26.58 -21.35
C ASN A 75 16.40 25.40 -20.45
N PRO A 76 15.25 25.48 -19.75
CA PRO A 76 14.79 24.40 -18.88
C PRO A 76 14.56 23.13 -19.69
N GLN A 77 15.12 22.01 -19.22
CA GLN A 77 14.89 20.71 -19.86
C GLN A 77 13.53 20.15 -19.44
N LEU A 78 12.86 19.44 -20.34
CA LEU A 78 11.62 18.74 -19.99
C LEU A 78 11.96 17.57 -19.06
N PRO A 79 11.10 17.31 -18.03
CA PRO A 79 11.28 16.15 -17.17
C PRO A 79 11.34 14.87 -18.00
N ARG A 80 12.41 14.10 -17.82
CA ARG A 80 12.54 12.80 -18.48
C ARG A 80 11.57 11.80 -17.86
N THR A 81 10.76 11.17 -18.71
CA THR A 81 9.97 9.99 -18.35
C THR A 81 10.74 8.72 -18.71
N LEU A 82 10.45 7.65 -17.98
CA LEU A 82 10.92 6.32 -18.33
C LEU A 82 10.33 5.88 -19.68
N SER A 83 11.10 5.12 -20.43
CA SER A 83 10.56 4.27 -21.50
C SER A 83 9.74 3.11 -20.92
N GLU A 84 8.92 2.47 -21.75
CA GLU A 84 8.07 1.35 -21.32
C GLU A 84 8.88 0.19 -20.70
N SER A 85 10.07 -0.11 -21.23
CA SER A 85 10.94 -1.16 -20.70
C SER A 85 11.56 -0.78 -19.35
N GLU A 86 11.97 0.47 -19.17
CA GLU A 86 12.48 0.97 -17.90
C GLU A 86 11.37 1.02 -16.83
N GLN A 87 10.14 1.34 -17.23
CA GLN A 87 8.97 1.33 -16.36
C GLN A 87 8.59 -0.09 -15.94
N ALA A 88 8.59 -1.05 -16.86
CA ALA A 88 8.39 -2.46 -16.55
C ALA A 88 9.45 -3.00 -15.58
N ALA A 89 10.74 -2.67 -15.82
CA ALA A 89 11.83 -3.06 -14.92
C ALA A 89 11.64 -2.46 -13.52
N ARG A 90 11.22 -1.20 -13.43
CA ARG A 90 10.91 -0.54 -12.15
C ARG A 90 9.75 -1.23 -11.41
N TYR A 91 8.70 -1.63 -12.11
CA TYR A 91 7.59 -2.35 -11.47
C TYR A 91 8.01 -3.72 -10.94
N GLN A 92 8.81 -4.47 -11.71
CA GLN A 92 9.37 -5.74 -11.23
C GLN A 92 10.27 -5.55 -10.00
N GLU A 93 11.10 -4.51 -9.98
CA GLU A 93 11.93 -4.18 -8.83
C GLU A 93 11.09 -3.83 -7.58
N LYS A 94 10.02 -3.05 -7.76
CA LYS A 94 9.08 -2.72 -6.68
C LYS A 94 8.43 -3.96 -6.09
N ILE A 95 7.93 -4.87 -6.95
CA ILE A 95 7.32 -6.13 -6.51
C ILE A 95 8.34 -6.97 -5.75
N ARG A 96 9.57 -7.13 -6.28
CA ARG A 96 10.63 -7.90 -5.62
C ARG A 96 10.95 -7.33 -4.24
N THR A 97 11.23 -6.03 -4.17
CA THR A 97 11.58 -5.35 -2.91
C THR A 97 10.46 -5.48 -1.87
N MET A 98 9.21 -5.31 -2.31
CA MET A 98 8.04 -5.46 -1.46
C MET A 98 7.89 -6.89 -0.94
N ASN A 99 8.05 -7.89 -1.81
CA ASN A 99 7.99 -9.30 -1.43
C ASN A 99 9.09 -9.66 -0.42
N ASP A 100 10.33 -9.23 -0.66
CA ASP A 100 11.45 -9.48 0.25
C ASP A 100 11.20 -8.84 1.62
N PHE A 101 10.70 -7.60 1.63
CA PHE A 101 10.35 -6.90 2.87
C PHE A 101 9.26 -7.63 3.65
N TYR A 102 8.14 -7.98 3.03
CA TYR A 102 7.01 -8.61 3.71
C TYR A 102 7.28 -10.06 4.09
N ALA A 103 8.02 -10.81 3.28
CA ALA A 103 8.46 -12.16 3.63
C ALA A 103 9.31 -12.14 4.90
N LYS A 104 10.28 -11.22 4.99
CA LYS A 104 11.07 -11.03 6.21
C LYS A 104 10.23 -10.60 7.40
N ALA A 105 9.29 -9.67 7.19
CA ALA A 105 8.39 -9.22 8.25
C ALA A 105 7.57 -10.39 8.82
N LEU A 106 7.10 -11.32 7.98
CA LEU A 106 6.42 -12.54 8.42
C LEU A 106 7.33 -13.49 9.19
N GLU A 107 8.57 -13.70 8.74
CA GLU A 107 9.55 -14.51 9.46
C GLU A 107 9.89 -13.96 10.85
N ASP A 108 9.80 -12.64 11.02
CA ASP A 108 10.09 -11.95 12.28
C ASP A 108 8.89 -11.94 13.25
N VAL A 109 7.67 -12.28 12.81
CA VAL A 109 6.46 -12.30 13.66
C VAL A 109 6.66 -13.03 15.00
N PRO A 110 7.24 -14.26 15.05
CA PRO A 110 7.44 -14.96 16.31
C PRO A 110 8.43 -14.27 17.26
N LYS A 111 9.27 -13.35 16.76
CA LYS A 111 10.27 -12.60 17.53
C LYS A 111 9.71 -11.29 18.08
N LEU A 112 8.56 -10.83 17.59
CA LEU A 112 7.94 -9.58 18.02
C LEU A 112 7.41 -9.67 19.45
N SER A 113 7.50 -8.57 20.20
CA SER A 113 6.79 -8.40 21.48
C SER A 113 5.28 -8.30 21.27
N SER A 114 4.48 -8.46 22.34
CA SER A 114 3.03 -8.32 22.22
C SER A 114 2.56 -6.95 21.74
N MET A 115 3.26 -5.88 22.15
CA MET A 115 2.96 -4.53 21.68
C MET A 115 3.24 -4.41 20.18
N GLN A 116 4.38 -4.95 19.72
CA GLN A 116 4.71 -4.98 18.29
C GLN A 116 3.72 -5.83 17.47
N LEU A 117 3.23 -6.94 18.01
CA LEU A 117 2.18 -7.75 17.36
C LEU A 117 0.86 -6.98 17.26
N SER A 118 0.46 -6.26 18.31
CA SER A 118 -0.73 -5.40 18.26
C SER A 118 -0.58 -4.30 17.21
N HIS A 119 0.57 -3.62 17.17
CA HIS A 119 0.84 -2.62 16.14
C HIS A 119 0.86 -3.21 14.73
N LEU A 120 1.45 -4.40 14.54
CA LEU A 120 1.46 -5.07 13.24
C LEU A 120 0.05 -5.43 12.79
N ARG A 121 -0.77 -5.98 13.68
CA ARG A 121 -2.19 -6.28 13.44
C ARG A 121 -2.95 -5.01 13.04
N GLY A 122 -2.86 -3.95 13.86
CA GLY A 122 -3.55 -2.68 13.65
C GLY A 122 -3.13 -1.98 12.35
N ASN A 123 -1.83 -1.85 12.10
CA ASN A 123 -1.32 -1.20 10.89
C ASN A 123 -1.70 -1.98 9.63
N SER A 124 -1.63 -3.31 9.68
CA SER A 124 -2.04 -4.15 8.55
C SER A 124 -3.54 -4.02 8.28
N PHE A 125 -4.36 -3.92 9.33
CA PHE A 125 -5.79 -3.66 9.22
C PHE A 125 -6.08 -2.28 8.60
N LEU A 126 -5.42 -1.22 9.06
CA LEU A 126 -5.56 0.12 8.46
C LEU A 126 -5.19 0.14 6.98
N GLY A 127 -4.15 -0.59 6.59
CA GLY A 127 -3.79 -0.75 5.17
C GLY A 127 -4.87 -1.44 4.34
N VAL A 128 -5.53 -2.47 4.89
CA VAL A 128 -6.68 -3.13 4.25
C VAL A 128 -7.87 -2.18 4.15
N VAL A 129 -8.16 -1.39 5.19
CA VAL A 129 -9.23 -0.38 5.16
C VAL A 129 -8.93 0.70 4.12
N ALA A 130 -7.70 1.22 4.07
CA ALA A 130 -7.27 2.20 3.07
C ALA A 130 -7.46 1.68 1.63
N HIS A 131 -7.17 0.40 1.38
CA HIS A 131 -7.41 -0.23 0.08
C HIS A 131 -8.90 -0.19 -0.31
N SER A 132 -9.81 -0.34 0.65
CA SER A 132 -11.26 -0.35 0.37
C SER A 132 -11.80 0.98 -0.15
N TYR A 133 -11.23 2.13 0.24
CA TYR A 133 -11.63 3.42 -0.34
C TYR A 133 -11.16 3.61 -1.78
N LEU A 134 -10.08 2.92 -2.18
CA LEU A 134 -9.44 3.13 -3.47
C LEU A 134 -9.82 2.09 -4.54
N MET A 135 -10.45 0.97 -4.14
CA MET A 135 -10.67 -0.18 -5.03
C MET A 135 -11.39 0.18 -6.34
N ASP A 136 -12.41 1.04 -6.28
CA ASP A 136 -13.19 1.44 -7.45
C ASP A 136 -12.37 2.32 -8.42
N TYR A 137 -11.33 2.98 -7.92
CA TYR A 137 -10.47 3.87 -8.67
C TYR A 137 -9.28 3.15 -9.33
N PHE A 138 -9.08 1.86 -9.03
CA PHE A 138 -8.03 1.06 -9.64
C PHE A 138 -8.35 0.59 -11.05
N VAL A 139 -9.60 0.65 -11.49
CA VAL A 139 -10.05 0.14 -12.80
C VAL A 139 -9.22 0.69 -13.96
N ASN A 140 -8.83 1.96 -13.87
CA ASN A 140 -8.08 2.68 -14.91
C ASN A 140 -6.55 2.57 -14.77
N LEU A 141 -6.04 1.85 -13.77
CA LEU A 141 -4.61 1.67 -13.58
C LEU A 141 -4.01 0.66 -14.58
N PRO A 142 -2.74 0.84 -14.97
CA PRO A 142 -1.98 -0.19 -15.66
C PRO A 142 -1.99 -1.52 -14.91
N GLU A 143 -1.98 -2.63 -15.64
CA GLU A 143 -2.06 -3.97 -15.03
C GLU A 143 -0.91 -4.25 -14.05
N SER A 144 0.30 -3.78 -14.35
CA SER A 144 1.44 -3.90 -13.44
C SER A 144 1.24 -3.12 -12.13
N GLU A 145 0.52 -2.00 -12.16
CA GLU A 145 0.20 -1.21 -10.97
C GLU A 145 -0.89 -1.89 -10.12
N LYS A 146 -1.91 -2.45 -10.78
CA LYS A 146 -2.92 -3.30 -10.11
C LYS A 146 -2.25 -4.47 -9.42
N GLN A 147 -1.33 -5.17 -10.09
CA GLN A 147 -0.59 -6.28 -9.51
C GLN A 147 0.20 -5.87 -8.26
N ILE A 148 0.87 -4.70 -8.27
CA ILE A 148 1.58 -4.19 -7.09
C ILE A 148 0.60 -3.99 -5.93
N ILE A 149 -0.53 -3.35 -6.18
CA ILE A 149 -1.55 -3.03 -5.16
C ILE A 149 -2.17 -4.31 -4.59
N GLU A 150 -2.54 -5.25 -5.45
CA GLU A 150 -3.12 -6.54 -5.05
C GLU A 150 -2.13 -7.38 -4.25
N THR A 151 -0.86 -7.43 -4.68
CA THR A 151 0.19 -8.15 -3.95
C THR A 151 0.41 -7.51 -2.58
N ASN A 152 0.41 -6.17 -2.49
CA ASN A 152 0.48 -5.46 -1.21
C ASN A 152 -0.72 -5.80 -0.30
N LEU A 153 -1.93 -5.83 -0.83
CA LEU A 153 -3.13 -6.21 -0.07
C LEU A 153 -2.99 -7.64 0.50
N GLN A 154 -2.54 -8.60 -0.32
CA GLN A 154 -2.34 -9.98 0.11
C GLN A 154 -1.32 -10.07 1.25
N TRP A 155 -0.22 -9.31 1.17
CA TRP A 155 0.77 -9.24 2.26
C TRP A 155 0.20 -8.65 3.54
N LEU A 156 -0.56 -7.56 3.47
CA LEU A 156 -1.20 -6.96 4.64
C LEU A 156 -2.16 -7.95 5.31
N VAL A 157 -2.96 -8.68 4.53
CA VAL A 157 -3.84 -9.73 5.06
C VAL A 157 -3.03 -10.85 5.73
N ALA A 158 -1.94 -11.30 5.09
CA ALA A 158 -1.08 -12.34 5.64
C ALA A 158 -0.40 -11.92 6.95
N LEU A 159 0.14 -10.69 7.02
CA LEU A 159 0.74 -10.14 8.24
C LEU A 159 -0.28 -10.02 9.36
N ARG A 160 -1.47 -9.50 9.07
CA ARG A 160 -2.56 -9.38 10.05
C ARG A 160 -2.91 -10.75 10.61
N LYS A 161 -3.08 -11.75 9.75
CA LYS A 161 -3.38 -13.12 10.14
C LYS A 161 -2.26 -13.70 11.02
N ALA A 162 -1.01 -13.58 10.59
CA ALA A 162 0.14 -14.09 11.34
C ALA A 162 0.27 -13.44 12.73
N ALA A 163 0.01 -12.13 12.84
CA ALA A 163 0.03 -11.41 14.11
C ALA A 163 -1.06 -11.92 15.08
N ILE A 164 -2.27 -12.17 14.57
CA ILE A 164 -3.39 -12.73 15.33
C ILE A 164 -3.06 -14.15 15.80
N ASP A 165 -2.62 -15.01 14.87
CA ASP A 165 -2.30 -16.41 15.16
C ASP A 165 -1.18 -16.51 16.22
N GLU A 166 -0.15 -15.67 16.13
CA GLU A 166 0.95 -15.63 17.10
C GLU A 166 0.51 -15.09 18.46
N ALA A 167 -0.39 -14.10 18.52
CA ALA A 167 -0.95 -13.62 19.78
C ALA A 167 -1.75 -14.72 20.49
N ILE A 168 -2.61 -15.44 19.75
CA ILE A 168 -3.41 -16.56 20.26
C ILE A 168 -2.51 -17.69 20.75
N ARG A 169 -1.45 -18.04 20.00
CA ARG A 169 -0.47 -19.05 20.40
C ARG A 169 0.18 -18.73 21.75
N ARG A 170 0.31 -17.44 22.09
CA ARG A 170 0.85 -16.96 23.37
C ARG A 170 -0.21 -16.82 24.48
N GLY A 171 -1.45 -17.22 24.22
CA GLY A 171 -2.57 -17.15 25.18
C GLY A 171 -3.16 -15.75 25.33
N LYS A 172 -3.10 -14.93 24.27
CA LYS A 172 -3.72 -13.59 24.21
C LYS A 172 -4.89 -13.55 23.25
#